data_AF-A0A919T3S8-F1
#
_entry.id   AF-A0A919T3S8-F1
#
_cell.length_a   1.000
_cell.length_b   1.000
_cell.length_c   1.000
_cell.angle_alpha   90.00
_cell.angle_beta   90.00
_cell.angle_gamma   90.00
#
_symmetry.space_group_name_H-M   'P 1'
#
loop_
_entity.id
_entity.type
_entity.pdbx_description
1 polymer ?
#
loop_
_entity_poly.entity_id
_entity_poly.type
_entity_poly.pdbx_seq_one_letter_code
_entity_poly.pdbx_strand_id
1 'polypeptide(L)'
;MLYDRVLRVSPETVDDPDRDRFFLSKGHGPLAYYSVLAAKGFFPEEWLDDVGSATSRLGHHPDRVLVPGVEVGTGSLGHGLGLAVGTALGLRAQGYVQTRTFVLLGDAELDEGSNHEAIAYAAAVELDLTAIVIDNRSATHGWPGGIAARFIGWRVSHVDGRDRDQIEAALTLKGGPRVVIAAVEKKES
;
A
#
# COMPACT_ATOMS: atom_id res chain seq x y z
N MET A 1 -8.31 1.85 -10.08
CA MET A 1 -7.21 1.04 -10.67
C MET A 1 -6.91 -0.20 -9.84
N LEU A 2 -6.30 -0.07 -8.65
CA LEU A 2 -5.93 -1.24 -7.82
C LEU A 2 -7.12 -2.19 -7.58
N TYR A 3 -8.20 -1.71 -6.94
CA TYR A 3 -9.40 -2.49 -6.63
C TYR A 3 -10.31 -2.77 -7.84
N ASP A 4 -10.00 -2.24 -9.02
CA ASP A 4 -10.80 -2.44 -10.24
C ASP A 4 -10.18 -3.48 -11.17
N ARG A 5 -8.84 -3.47 -11.30
CA ARG A 5 -8.12 -4.18 -12.36
C ARG A 5 -6.95 -5.03 -11.88
N VAL A 6 -6.40 -4.75 -10.68
CA VAL A 6 -5.12 -5.35 -10.25
C VAL A 6 -5.31 -6.34 -9.11
N LEU A 7 -5.98 -5.94 -8.04
CA LEU A 7 -6.14 -6.75 -6.84
C LEU A 7 -7.22 -7.80 -7.06
N ARG A 8 -6.89 -9.06 -6.76
CA ARG A 8 -7.87 -10.14 -6.62
C ARG A 8 -8.48 -10.09 -5.24
N VAL A 9 -9.46 -9.21 -5.02
CA VAL A 9 -10.21 -9.12 -3.77
C VAL A 9 -11.58 -8.48 -4.00
N SER A 10 -12.58 -8.94 -3.28
CA SER A 10 -13.96 -8.47 -3.30
C SER A 10 -14.58 -8.67 -1.91
N PRO A 11 -15.75 -8.10 -1.62
CA PRO A 11 -16.48 -8.39 -0.38
C PRO A 11 -16.75 -9.88 -0.17
N GLU A 12 -17.02 -10.62 -1.25
CA GLU A 12 -17.32 -12.05 -1.20
C GLU A 12 -16.08 -12.91 -0.93
N THR A 13 -14.89 -12.39 -1.28
CA THR A 13 -13.61 -13.11 -1.15
C THR A 13 -12.71 -12.47 -0.10
N VAL A 14 -13.22 -11.61 0.80
CA VAL A 14 -12.39 -10.87 1.76
C VAL A 14 -11.69 -11.79 2.78
N ASP A 15 -12.24 -12.97 3.02
CA ASP A 15 -11.68 -13.99 3.91
C ASP A 15 -10.97 -15.12 3.15
N ASP A 16 -10.95 -15.06 1.82
CA ASP A 16 -10.22 -16.04 1.00
C ASP A 16 -8.72 -15.89 1.23
N PRO A 17 -8.00 -16.93 1.67
CA PRO A 17 -6.58 -16.82 1.90
C PRO A 17 -5.77 -16.52 0.62
N ASP A 18 -6.22 -16.94 -0.57
CA ASP A 18 -5.49 -16.76 -1.85
C ASP A 18 -5.69 -15.38 -2.49
N ARG A 19 -6.60 -14.55 -1.96
CA ARG A 19 -6.84 -13.16 -2.42
C ARG A 19 -5.56 -12.32 -2.33
N ASP A 20 -5.46 -11.22 -3.06
CA ASP A 20 -4.31 -10.30 -2.90
C ASP A 20 -4.44 -9.45 -1.62
N ARG A 21 -3.31 -9.06 -1.01
CA ARG A 21 -3.27 -8.23 0.21
C ARG A 21 -2.89 -6.79 -0.13
N PHE A 22 -3.59 -5.82 0.46
CA PHE A 22 -3.30 -4.39 0.27
C PHE A 22 -3.13 -3.65 1.60
N PHE A 23 -1.97 -3.04 1.78
CA PHE A 23 -1.60 -2.27 2.97
C PHE A 23 -1.60 -0.78 2.64
N LEU A 24 -2.42 0.02 3.32
CA LEU A 24 -2.31 1.47 3.30
C LEU A 24 -1.33 1.92 4.40
N SER A 25 -0.03 1.93 4.12
CA SER A 25 1.00 2.29 5.11
C SER A 25 0.93 3.76 5.51
N LYS A 26 0.76 4.65 4.53
CA LYS A 26 0.45 6.07 4.72
C LYS A 26 -0.99 6.29 5.19
N GLY A 27 -1.31 5.75 6.36
CA GLY A 27 -2.67 5.69 6.92
C GLY A 27 -3.29 7.05 7.26
N HIS A 28 -2.53 8.15 7.18
CA HIS A 28 -3.08 9.49 7.37
C HIS A 28 -3.97 9.89 6.17
N GLY A 29 -5.17 10.39 6.45
CA GLY A 29 -6.14 10.78 5.43
C GLY A 29 -6.71 9.60 4.62
N PRO A 30 -7.30 8.58 5.28
CA PRO A 30 -7.79 7.37 4.61
C PRO A 30 -9.08 7.56 3.82
N LEU A 31 -9.63 8.78 3.71
CA LEU A 31 -10.91 9.04 3.04
C LEU A 31 -10.96 8.45 1.63
N ALA A 32 -9.93 8.69 0.81
CA ALA A 32 -9.88 8.13 -0.54
C ALA A 32 -9.90 6.60 -0.54
N TYR A 33 -9.27 5.97 0.46
CA TYR A 33 -9.29 4.52 0.61
C TYR A 33 -10.67 4.01 1.04
N TYR A 34 -11.29 4.65 2.03
CA TYR A 34 -12.64 4.32 2.45
C TYR A 34 -13.66 4.51 1.34
N SER A 35 -13.58 5.59 0.56
CA SER A 35 -14.45 5.80 -0.61
C SER A 35 -14.32 4.68 -1.63
N VAL A 36 -13.09 4.17 -1.87
CA VAL A 36 -12.88 3.01 -2.75
C VAL A 36 -13.51 1.74 -2.17
N LEU A 37 -13.33 1.48 -0.87
CA LEU A 37 -13.91 0.30 -0.23
C LEU A 37 -15.45 0.33 -0.21
N ALA A 38 -16.05 1.49 0.07
CA ALA A 38 -17.49 1.70 0.02
C ALA A 38 -18.05 1.47 -1.38
N ALA A 39 -17.44 2.11 -2.40
CA ALA A 39 -17.82 1.94 -3.80
C ALA A 39 -17.63 0.50 -4.31
N LYS A 40 -16.81 -0.30 -3.62
CA LYS A 40 -16.61 -1.72 -3.89
C LYS A 40 -17.49 -2.65 -3.06
N GLY A 41 -18.36 -2.10 -2.22
CA GLY A 41 -19.32 -2.86 -1.44
C GLY A 41 -18.73 -3.56 -0.20
N PHE A 42 -17.53 -3.19 0.26
CA PHE A 42 -16.96 -3.75 1.49
C PHE A 42 -17.76 -3.32 2.73
N PHE A 43 -18.41 -2.17 2.66
CA PHE A 43 -19.35 -1.66 3.65
C PHE A 43 -20.32 -0.66 2.99
N PRO A 44 -21.45 -0.33 3.64
CA PRO A 44 -22.44 0.61 3.11
C PRO A 44 -21.88 2.04 2.98
N GLU A 45 -22.24 2.76 1.91
CA GLU A 45 -21.75 4.13 1.65
C GLU A 45 -22.12 5.11 2.78
N GLU A 46 -23.21 4.85 3.51
CA GLU A 46 -23.69 5.69 4.62
C GLU A 46 -22.68 5.77 5.78
N TRP A 47 -21.74 4.83 5.89
CA TRP A 47 -20.66 4.95 6.88
C TRP A 47 -19.73 6.13 6.59
N LEU A 48 -19.70 6.62 5.34
CA LEU A 48 -18.90 7.78 4.96
C LEU A 48 -19.44 9.09 5.56
N ASP A 49 -20.72 9.13 5.96
CA ASP A 49 -21.37 10.35 6.46
C ASP A 49 -20.87 10.78 7.85
N ASP A 50 -20.31 9.86 8.63
CA ASP A 50 -19.89 10.11 10.01
C ASP A 50 -18.38 9.93 10.26
N VAL A 51 -17.57 9.87 9.19
CA VAL A 51 -16.11 9.63 9.25
C VAL A 51 -15.44 10.54 10.28
N GLY A 52 -14.66 9.94 11.18
CA GLY A 52 -13.92 10.64 12.23
C GLY A 52 -14.74 11.04 13.46
N SER A 53 -16.06 10.76 13.48
CA SER A 53 -16.87 10.93 14.69
C SER A 53 -16.50 9.89 15.75
N ALA A 54 -16.82 10.19 17.02
CA ALA A 54 -16.47 9.33 18.16
C ALA A 54 -17.08 7.92 18.10
N THR A 55 -18.17 7.74 17.36
CA THR A 55 -18.86 6.45 17.19
C THR A 55 -18.62 5.81 15.82
N SER A 56 -17.91 6.49 14.93
CA SER A 56 -17.68 6.01 13.57
C SER A 56 -16.74 4.80 13.57
N ARG A 57 -17.01 3.87 12.67
CA ARG A 57 -16.06 2.80 12.33
C ARG A 57 -14.91 3.32 11.48
N LEU A 58 -15.12 4.43 10.78
CA LEU A 58 -14.17 5.03 9.86
C LEU A 58 -13.39 6.16 10.56
N GLY A 59 -12.33 5.78 11.27
CA GLY A 59 -11.46 6.73 11.96
C GLY A 59 -10.52 7.49 11.04
N HIS A 60 -9.77 8.45 11.60
CA HIS A 60 -8.72 9.21 10.88
C HIS A 60 -7.52 8.36 10.44
N HIS A 61 -7.46 7.13 10.92
CA HIS A 61 -6.57 6.09 10.43
C HIS A 61 -7.36 4.77 10.27
N PRO A 62 -7.03 3.93 9.28
CA PRO A 62 -7.65 2.63 9.11
C PRO A 62 -7.50 1.75 10.35
N ASP A 63 -8.55 0.99 10.67
CA ASP A 63 -8.57 -0.03 11.71
C ASP A 63 -9.08 -1.35 11.13
N ARG A 64 -8.24 -2.40 11.18
CA ARG A 64 -8.57 -3.73 10.65
C ARG A 64 -9.70 -4.45 11.40
N VAL A 65 -9.98 -4.06 12.64
CA VAL A 65 -11.02 -4.67 13.48
C VAL A 65 -12.39 -4.09 13.13
N LEU A 66 -12.43 -2.83 12.70
CA LEU A 66 -13.67 -2.10 12.44
C LEU A 66 -14.06 -2.05 10.96
N VAL A 67 -13.09 -2.08 10.05
CA VAL A 67 -13.31 -1.83 8.62
C VAL A 67 -13.01 -3.07 7.78
N PRO A 68 -14.02 -3.69 7.15
CA PRO A 68 -13.81 -4.83 6.25
C PRO A 68 -12.85 -4.50 5.10
N GLY A 69 -11.98 -5.45 4.75
CA GLY A 69 -10.98 -5.28 3.69
C GLY A 69 -9.71 -4.51 4.11
N VAL A 70 -9.64 -3.99 5.33
CA VAL A 70 -8.42 -3.37 5.88
C VAL A 70 -7.54 -4.42 6.55
N GLU A 71 -6.30 -4.57 6.06
CA GLU A 71 -5.37 -5.59 6.60
C GLU A 71 -4.84 -5.26 7.99
N VAL A 72 -4.56 -3.97 8.23
CA VAL A 72 -3.84 -3.51 9.41
C VAL A 72 -4.36 -2.18 9.92
N GLY A 73 -4.34 -2.01 11.24
CA GLY A 73 -4.42 -0.69 11.85
C GLY A 73 -3.16 0.11 11.51
N THR A 74 -3.30 1.29 10.92
CA THR A 74 -2.16 2.14 10.52
C THR A 74 -2.26 3.52 11.14
N GLY A 75 -1.30 4.41 10.85
CA GLY A 75 -1.27 5.79 11.34
C GLY A 75 0.09 6.21 11.88
N SER A 76 0.81 5.27 12.48
CA SER A 76 2.25 5.44 12.69
C SER A 76 2.99 5.05 11.42
N LEU A 77 3.63 6.03 10.79
CA LEU A 77 4.40 5.84 9.55
C LEU A 77 5.51 4.79 9.74
N GLY A 78 5.88 4.11 8.66
CA GLY A 78 6.99 3.14 8.65
C GLY A 78 6.64 1.72 9.08
N HIS A 79 5.43 1.48 9.60
CA HIS A 79 5.03 0.13 10.03
C HIS A 79 4.48 -0.74 8.89
N GLY A 80 3.79 -0.14 7.91
CA GLY A 80 3.02 -0.92 6.93
C GLY A 80 3.90 -1.73 5.99
N LEU A 81 5.09 -1.25 5.59
CA LEU A 81 6.01 -2.02 4.74
C LEU A 81 6.54 -3.27 5.44
N GLY A 82 6.97 -3.14 6.70
CA GLY A 82 7.43 -4.29 7.50
C GLY A 82 6.32 -5.34 7.71
N LEU A 83 5.09 -4.89 8.01
CA LEU A 83 3.93 -5.76 8.13
C LEU A 83 3.59 -6.47 6.81
N ALA A 84 3.70 -5.76 5.68
CA ALA A 84 3.52 -6.35 4.36
C ALA A 84 4.60 -7.39 4.05
N VAL A 85 5.86 -7.15 4.41
CA VAL A 85 6.96 -8.13 4.29
C VAL A 85 6.65 -9.39 5.09
N GLY A 86 6.28 -9.25 6.38
CA GLY A 86 5.93 -10.39 7.23
C GLY A 86 4.73 -11.18 6.70
N THR A 87 3.72 -10.48 6.17
CA THR A 87 2.54 -11.11 5.58
C THR A 87 2.87 -11.90 4.32
N ALA A 88 3.64 -11.32 3.40
CA ALA A 88 4.07 -12.01 2.18
C ALA A 88 4.92 -13.24 2.48
N LEU A 89 5.81 -13.17 3.48
CA LEU A 89 6.55 -14.34 3.98
C LEU A 89 5.62 -15.42 4.53
N GLY A 90 4.66 -15.05 5.37
CA GLY A 90 3.70 -15.97 5.97
C GLY A 90 2.82 -16.67 4.94
N LEU A 91 2.37 -15.95 3.91
CA LEU A 91 1.62 -16.51 2.79
C LEU A 91 2.45 -17.50 1.98
N ARG A 92 3.71 -17.14 1.66
CA ARG A 92 4.65 -18.03 0.99
C ARG A 92 4.89 -19.31 1.78
N ALA A 93 5.07 -19.21 3.11
CA ALA A 93 5.27 -20.36 3.99
C ALA A 93 4.05 -21.30 4.05
N GLN A 94 2.85 -20.77 3.85
CA GLN A 94 1.60 -21.53 3.79
C GLN A 94 1.29 -22.09 2.39
N GLY A 95 2.13 -21.83 1.38
CA GLY A 95 1.94 -22.31 0.01
C GLY A 95 1.11 -21.40 -0.89
N TYR A 96 0.70 -20.22 -0.43
CA TYR A 96 -0.02 -19.23 -1.23
C TYR A 96 0.95 -18.44 -2.13
N VAL A 97 1.46 -19.12 -3.15
CA VAL A 97 2.51 -18.57 -4.05
C VAL A 97 1.96 -17.71 -5.19
N GLN A 98 0.63 -17.67 -5.39
CA GLN A 98 -0.01 -16.81 -6.38
C GLN A 98 -0.52 -15.49 -5.77
N THR A 99 -0.71 -15.44 -4.45
CA THR A 99 -1.10 -14.23 -3.73
C THR A 99 -0.05 -13.14 -3.84
N ARG A 100 -0.51 -11.94 -4.18
CA ARG A 100 0.32 -10.74 -4.27
C ARG A 100 0.10 -9.84 -3.06
N THR A 101 1.18 -9.23 -2.60
CA THR A 101 1.13 -8.23 -1.53
C THR A 101 1.49 -6.85 -2.08
N PHE A 102 0.66 -5.86 -1.77
CA PHE A 102 0.84 -4.48 -2.17
C PHE A 102 0.87 -3.58 -0.95
N VAL A 103 1.71 -2.55 -0.98
CA VAL A 103 1.79 -1.56 0.08
C VAL A 103 1.93 -0.16 -0.50
N LEU A 104 1.04 0.75 -0.09
CA LEU A 104 1.05 2.16 -0.49
C LEU A 104 1.73 3.01 0.59
N LEU A 105 2.77 3.72 0.20
CA LEU A 105 3.66 4.54 1.02
C LEU A 105 3.60 6.00 0.56
N GLY A 106 3.86 6.92 1.48
CA GLY A 106 4.25 8.30 1.12
C GLY A 106 5.77 8.40 0.97
N ASP A 107 6.25 9.37 0.20
CA ASP A 107 7.69 9.66 0.12
C ASP A 107 8.30 10.08 1.47
N ALA A 108 7.59 10.91 2.26
CA ALA A 108 8.01 11.33 3.59
C ALA A 108 8.01 10.19 4.60
N GLU A 109 7.16 9.18 4.41
CA GLU A 109 7.18 7.98 5.23
C GLU A 109 8.48 7.19 5.06
N LEU A 110 9.20 7.35 3.94
CA LEU A 110 10.51 6.74 3.77
C LEU A 110 11.56 7.34 4.72
N ASP A 111 11.29 8.46 5.40
CA ASP A 111 12.19 9.03 6.43
C ASP A 111 12.33 8.08 7.65
N GLU A 112 11.39 7.13 7.80
CA GLU A 112 11.39 6.15 8.88
C GLU A 112 12.38 4.99 8.63
N GLY A 113 13.23 4.72 9.63
CA GLY A 113 14.25 3.69 9.56
C GLY A 113 13.71 2.26 9.36
N SER A 114 12.52 1.96 9.88
CA SER A 114 11.85 0.67 9.74
C SER A 114 11.55 0.32 8.27
N ASN A 115 11.27 1.31 7.42
CA ASN A 115 11.13 1.09 5.99
C ASN A 115 12.45 0.63 5.36
N HIS A 116 13.58 1.16 5.82
CA HIS A 116 14.90 0.78 5.29
C HIS A 116 15.24 -0.67 5.60
N GLU A 117 14.94 -1.13 6.81
CA GLU A 117 15.10 -2.53 7.20
C GLU A 117 14.23 -3.44 6.32
N ALA A 118 12.96 -3.08 6.12
CA ALA A 118 12.03 -3.86 5.31
C ALA A 118 12.42 -3.89 3.82
N ILE A 119 12.90 -2.77 3.26
CA ILE A 119 13.39 -2.71 1.87
C ILE A 119 14.59 -3.62 1.69
N ALA A 120 15.59 -3.53 2.57
CA ALA A 120 16.80 -4.33 2.49
C ALA A 120 16.50 -5.83 2.62
N TYR A 121 15.62 -6.19 3.56
CA TYR A 121 15.26 -7.59 3.79
C TYR A 121 14.48 -8.18 2.59
N ALA A 122 13.47 -7.48 2.06
CA ALA A 122 12.68 -7.97 0.94
C ALA A 122 13.51 -8.21 -0.32
N ALA A 123 14.54 -7.37 -0.56
CA ALA A 123 15.53 -7.58 -1.60
C ALA A 123 16.34 -8.86 -1.37
N ALA A 124 16.88 -9.03 -0.16
CA ALA A 124 17.74 -10.16 0.19
C ALA A 124 17.06 -11.53 0.04
N VAL A 125 15.74 -11.60 0.16
CA VAL A 125 14.97 -12.85 0.07
C VAL A 125 14.10 -12.98 -1.19
N GLU A 126 14.32 -12.08 -2.17
CA GLU A 126 13.60 -11.99 -3.45
C GLU A 126 12.07 -12.05 -3.29
N LEU A 127 11.55 -11.31 -2.30
CA LEU A 127 10.13 -11.38 -1.92
C LEU A 127 9.22 -10.78 -3.00
N ASP A 128 8.18 -11.49 -3.44
CA ASP A 128 7.16 -10.92 -4.35
C ASP A 128 6.26 -9.92 -3.60
N LEU A 129 6.73 -8.68 -3.53
CA LEU A 129 6.11 -7.55 -2.86
C LEU A 129 6.13 -6.34 -3.79
N THR A 130 4.98 -5.67 -3.91
CA THR A 130 4.84 -4.43 -4.68
C THR A 130 4.69 -3.24 -3.73
N ALA A 131 5.75 -2.44 -3.59
CA ALA A 131 5.68 -1.13 -2.95
C ALA A 131 5.20 -0.08 -3.96
N ILE A 132 4.32 0.81 -3.54
CA ILE A 132 3.84 1.95 -4.32
C ILE A 132 4.18 3.18 -3.50
N VAL A 133 5.07 4.03 -3.99
CA VAL A 133 5.47 5.26 -3.32
C VAL A 133 4.82 6.43 -4.04
N ILE A 134 4.01 7.20 -3.32
CA ILE A 134 3.49 8.47 -3.80
C ILE A 134 4.55 9.55 -3.57
N ASP A 135 5.16 10.00 -4.66
CA ASP A 135 6.16 11.08 -4.65
C ASP A 135 5.48 12.43 -4.89
N ASN A 136 5.19 13.11 -3.79
CA ASN A 136 4.68 14.49 -3.77
C ASN A 136 5.75 15.48 -3.24
N ARG A 137 7.02 15.06 -3.17
CA ARG A 137 8.17 15.82 -2.68
C ARG A 137 7.94 16.44 -1.30
N SER A 138 7.40 15.64 -0.37
CA SER A 138 7.11 16.03 1.01
C SER A 138 8.11 15.48 2.04
N ALA A 139 9.03 14.60 1.63
CA ALA A 139 10.10 14.10 2.50
C ALA A 139 10.94 15.24 3.08
N THR A 140 11.22 15.17 4.39
CA THR A 140 11.89 16.24 5.13
C THR A 140 13.39 16.21 4.89
N HIS A 141 13.98 15.02 4.97
CA HIS A 141 15.41 14.83 4.77
C HIS A 141 15.75 14.64 3.29
N GLY A 142 14.81 14.08 2.53
CA GLY A 142 15.03 13.73 1.13
C GLY A 142 16.11 12.66 0.97
N TRP A 143 16.36 12.27 -0.27
CA TRP A 143 17.19 11.09 -0.55
C TRP A 143 18.27 11.40 -1.57
N PRO A 144 19.57 11.27 -1.21
CA PRO A 144 20.64 11.29 -2.19
C PRO A 144 20.40 10.20 -3.25
N GLY A 145 20.40 10.59 -4.53
CA GLY A 145 20.06 9.68 -5.64
C GLY A 145 18.56 9.43 -5.86
N GLY A 146 17.69 10.11 -5.10
CA GLY A 146 16.23 10.00 -5.19
C GLY A 146 15.66 8.74 -4.54
N ILE A 147 14.33 8.62 -4.55
CA ILE A 147 13.61 7.49 -3.94
C ILE A 147 14.10 6.15 -4.51
N ALA A 148 14.34 6.07 -5.82
CA ALA A 148 14.81 4.86 -6.50
C ALA A 148 16.10 4.29 -5.90
N ALA A 149 17.04 5.15 -5.49
CA ALA A 149 18.30 4.72 -4.88
C ALA A 149 18.14 4.05 -3.52
N ARG A 150 16.97 4.17 -2.86
CA ARG A 150 16.66 3.44 -1.61
C ARG A 150 16.30 1.99 -1.86
N PHE A 151 15.75 1.67 -3.02
CA PHE A 151 15.22 0.35 -3.37
C PHE A 151 16.26 -0.51 -4.09
N ILE A 152 17.46 -0.63 -3.52
CA ILE A 152 18.54 -1.48 -4.06
C ILE A 152 18.08 -2.94 -4.08
N GLY A 153 18.26 -3.63 -5.20
CA GLY A 153 17.82 -5.02 -5.39
C GLY A 153 16.32 -5.16 -5.73
N TRP A 154 15.59 -4.04 -5.83
CA TRP A 154 14.21 -4.04 -6.30
C TRP A 154 14.14 -3.61 -7.77
N ARG A 155 13.09 -4.05 -8.46
CA ARG A 155 12.74 -3.50 -9.77
C ARG A 155 12.01 -2.18 -9.60
N VAL A 156 12.52 -1.11 -10.20
CA VAL A 156 11.98 0.25 -10.07
C VAL A 156 11.18 0.62 -11.32
N SER A 157 9.99 1.17 -11.13
CA SER A 157 9.17 1.80 -12.18
C SER A 157 8.83 3.22 -11.78
N HIS A 158 9.10 4.18 -12.65
CA HIS A 158 8.65 5.57 -12.49
C HIS A 158 7.41 5.78 -13.35
N VAL A 159 6.35 6.36 -12.77
CA VAL A 159 5.10 6.63 -13.48
C VAL A 159 4.58 8.02 -13.14
N ASP A 160 3.86 8.65 -14.07
CA ASP A 160 2.97 9.76 -13.75
C ASP A 160 1.76 9.22 -12.95
N GLY A 161 1.51 9.76 -11.77
CA GLY A 161 0.41 9.37 -10.89
C GLY A 161 -0.99 9.61 -11.46
N ARG A 162 -1.11 10.30 -12.61
CA ARG A 162 -2.37 10.44 -13.38
C ARG A 162 -2.44 9.58 -14.63
N ASP A 163 -1.35 9.03 -15.09
CA ASP A 163 -1.32 8.18 -16.28
C ASP A 163 -1.75 6.76 -15.89
N ARG A 164 -3.02 6.44 -16.19
CA ARG A 164 -3.61 5.14 -15.86
C ARG A 164 -2.91 3.98 -16.55
N ASP A 165 -2.41 4.19 -17.77
CA ASP A 165 -1.79 3.12 -18.57
C ASP A 165 -0.41 2.79 -18.01
N GLN A 166 0.38 3.82 -17.65
CA GLN A 166 1.67 3.61 -16.97
C GLN A 166 1.49 2.92 -15.62
N ILE A 167 0.51 3.36 -14.82
CA ILE A 167 0.21 2.77 -13.51
C ILE A 167 -0.19 1.30 -13.67
N GLU A 168 -1.08 0.98 -14.60
CA GLU A 168 -1.51 -0.40 -14.83
C GLU A 168 -0.37 -1.30 -15.31
N ALA A 169 0.43 -0.82 -16.27
CA ALA A 169 1.60 -1.54 -16.75
C ALA A 169 2.58 -1.86 -15.61
N ALA A 170 2.85 -0.89 -14.73
CA ALA A 170 3.76 -1.08 -13.60
C ALA A 170 3.21 -2.03 -12.53
N LEU A 171 1.91 -1.94 -12.21
CA LEU A 171 1.26 -2.73 -11.17
C LEU A 171 0.93 -4.17 -11.59
N THR A 172 0.93 -4.48 -12.89
CA THR A 172 0.66 -5.83 -13.40
C THR A 172 1.91 -6.71 -13.54
N LEU A 173 3.12 -6.14 -13.43
CA LEU A 173 4.38 -6.89 -13.36
C LEU A 173 4.35 -7.90 -12.20
N LYS A 174 5.02 -9.05 -12.36
CA LYS A 174 5.11 -10.16 -11.39
C LYS A 174 6.56 -10.61 -11.12
N GLY A 175 6.79 -11.30 -10.00
CA GLY A 175 8.09 -11.87 -9.58
C GLY A 175 9.01 -10.92 -8.80
N GLY A 176 9.52 -11.34 -7.64
CA GLY A 176 10.49 -10.56 -6.84
C GLY A 176 10.01 -9.15 -6.41
N PRO A 177 10.84 -8.42 -5.67
CA PRO A 177 10.44 -7.16 -5.06
C PRO A 177 10.44 -6.03 -6.10
N ARG A 178 9.39 -5.19 -6.08
CA ARG A 178 9.22 -4.08 -7.03
C ARG A 178 8.66 -2.83 -6.38
N VAL A 179 9.13 -1.68 -6.84
CA VAL A 179 8.64 -0.38 -6.40
C VAL A 179 8.10 0.40 -7.60
N VAL A 180 6.89 0.93 -7.45
CA VAL A 180 6.29 1.89 -8.37
C VAL A 180 6.35 3.26 -7.70
N ILE A 181 7.17 4.16 -8.24
CA ILE A 181 7.30 5.54 -7.78
C ILE A 181 6.36 6.38 -8.65
N ALA A 182 5.23 6.76 -8.07
CA ALA A 182 4.19 7.55 -8.74
C ALA A 182 4.37 9.03 -8.40
N ALA A 183 4.84 9.81 -9.37
CA ALA A 183 5.00 11.24 -9.21
C ALA A 183 3.62 11.93 -9.27
N VAL A 184 3.34 12.79 -8.29
CA VAL A 184 2.13 13.62 -8.24
C VAL A 184 2.52 15.09 -8.00
N GLU A 185 1.55 16.00 -7.96
CA GLU A 185 1.85 17.39 -7.60
C GLU A 185 2.56 17.48 -6.26
N LYS A 186 3.39 18.52 -6.15
CA LYS A 186 3.97 18.86 -4.86
C LYS A 186 2.85 19.13 -3.87
N LYS A 187 2.97 18.63 -2.66
CA LYS A 187 2.09 19.04 -1.55
C LYS A 187 2.34 20.54 -1.30
N GLU A 188 1.36 21.38 -1.65
CA GLU A 188 1.36 22.78 -1.21
C GLU A 188 1.05 22.81 0.29
N SER A 189 1.90 23.50 1.05
CA SER A 189 1.81 23.67 2.50
C SER A 189 0.84 24.77 2.88
#